data_AF-A0A951XD03-F1
#
_entry.id   AF-A0A951XD03-F1
#
_cell.length_a   1.000
_cell.length_b   1.000
_cell.length_c   1.000
_cell.angle_alpha   90.00
_cell.angle_beta   90.00
_cell.angle_gamma   90.00
#
_symmetry.space_group_name_H-M   'P 1'
#
loop_
_entity.id
_entity.type
_entity.pdbx_description
1 polymer ?
#
loop_
_entity_poly.entity_id
_entity_poly.type
_entity_poly.pdbx_seq_one_letter_code
_entity_poly.pdbx_strand_id
1 'polypeptide(L)'
;LLGKYANALAGIDTGDGNRFKFKFFELPNLPADWIVQLNSFEETKEFSGREHILYWQNGKGELLNVPGASIRNIKYWNIKGIYVVRMAKNPSTLSIGEAWDRNGAMLIPYKEEQLLPIWEYSKSEEFRENLRKLNQKLSISEATFPRINFDYEYWQKVATEKYPNGLPQPYSDDPTQWLFHGHPIKTGNPLQVAVVRLLGYRWPAEHDEEMELAAEARTLIAAVKAFDHLSDEDGIFCIPSVNAEQAGADRLRDYLYEVFKDEWNSHTITQLLQKEDTKKANLEAWLRDEFFVQHCKLFKNRPFIWHIWDGRKDGFSVLVNYHRLTKDNLSKLIYTYLGDWIRMCEAKIKADESGAEGLLSAALKLKEKLEAILAGEVPYDIFVRWKPIDQQPIGWDPDLNDGVRLNIRPFMEADVLRKKPNIKWGTDRGKNPPNKDKEKFPPQYFSEIRNNDKHISLEEKRKAREKLKTLPS
;
A
#
# COMPACT_ATOMS: atom_id res chain seq x y z
N LEU A 1 30.69 -20.49 15.89
CA LEU A 1 30.13 -20.29 14.54
C LEU A 1 28.61 -20.26 14.65
N LEU A 2 27.97 -19.29 14.01
CA LEU A 2 26.51 -19.15 14.03
C LEU A 2 25.78 -20.39 13.49
N GLY A 3 26.37 -21.08 12.51
CA GLY A 3 25.78 -22.28 11.90
C GLY A 3 25.58 -23.48 12.83
N LYS A 4 26.16 -23.45 14.04
CA LYS A 4 25.89 -24.44 15.11
C LYS A 4 24.54 -24.22 15.80
N TYR A 5 23.97 -23.02 15.66
CA TYR A 5 22.77 -22.57 16.38
C TYR A 5 21.62 -22.18 15.45
N ALA A 6 21.89 -21.84 14.18
CA ALA A 6 20.84 -21.49 13.24
C ALA A 6 21.15 -21.86 11.79
N ASN A 7 20.08 -22.12 11.04
CA ASN A 7 20.10 -22.12 9.58
C ASN A 7 20.04 -20.68 9.04
N ALA A 8 20.63 -20.45 7.86
CA ALA A 8 20.47 -19.21 7.12
C ALA A 8 19.88 -19.52 5.74
N LEU A 9 18.67 -19.01 5.48
CA LEU A 9 17.84 -19.44 4.36
C LEU A 9 17.47 -18.28 3.44
N ALA A 10 17.61 -18.49 2.14
CA ALA A 10 17.16 -17.52 1.12
C ALA A 10 15.63 -17.44 1.03
N GLY A 11 15.12 -16.24 0.75
CA GLY A 11 13.69 -16.01 0.50
C GLY A 11 13.24 -16.36 -0.92
N ILE A 12 11.96 -16.10 -1.18
CA ILE A 12 11.34 -16.36 -2.47
C ILE A 12 11.73 -15.27 -3.49
N ASP A 13 11.94 -15.70 -4.73
CA ASP A 13 11.88 -14.83 -5.90
C ASP A 13 10.59 -15.09 -6.66
N THR A 14 9.91 -14.02 -7.06
CA THR A 14 8.67 -14.12 -7.83
C THR A 14 8.91 -14.17 -9.34
N GLY A 15 10.09 -13.77 -9.82
CA GLY A 15 10.36 -13.59 -11.25
C GLY A 15 9.59 -12.42 -11.90
N ASP A 16 8.51 -11.96 -11.27
CA ASP A 16 7.64 -10.88 -11.72
C ASP A 16 7.04 -10.09 -10.54
N GLY A 17 7.90 -9.33 -9.86
CA GLY A 17 7.50 -8.59 -8.65
C GLY A 17 6.35 -7.61 -8.86
N ASN A 18 6.22 -7.00 -10.04
CA ASN A 18 5.15 -6.04 -10.33
C ASN A 18 3.76 -6.68 -10.41
N ARG A 19 3.69 -7.99 -10.63
CA ARG A 19 2.44 -8.74 -10.69
C ARG A 19 2.10 -9.40 -9.35
N PHE A 20 3.10 -9.91 -8.65
CA PHE A 20 2.88 -10.76 -7.47
C PHE A 20 3.20 -10.10 -6.13
N LYS A 21 3.79 -8.90 -6.12
CA LYS A 21 4.14 -8.20 -4.87
C LYS A 21 3.56 -6.80 -4.85
N PHE A 22 2.69 -6.54 -3.89
CA PHE A 22 2.15 -5.22 -3.62
C PHE A 22 2.59 -4.71 -2.25
N LYS A 23 2.37 -3.42 -2.02
CA LYS A 23 2.25 -2.92 -0.67
C LYS A 23 0.89 -3.32 -0.10
N PHE A 24 0.81 -3.66 1.19
CA PHE A 24 -0.45 -4.17 1.75
C PHE A 24 -1.61 -3.18 1.60
N PHE A 25 -1.32 -1.88 1.70
CA PHE A 25 -2.30 -0.80 1.60
C PHE A 25 -2.80 -0.52 0.17
N GLU A 26 -2.30 -1.24 -0.85
CA GLU A 26 -2.90 -1.22 -2.18
C GLU A 26 -4.21 -2.04 -2.24
N LEU A 27 -4.49 -2.82 -1.20
CA LEU A 27 -5.72 -3.59 -1.02
C LEU A 27 -6.47 -3.09 0.22
N PRO A 28 -7.82 -3.21 0.25
CA PRO A 28 -8.65 -2.73 1.37
C PRO A 28 -8.48 -3.55 2.65
N ASN A 29 -8.08 -4.81 2.52
CA ASN A 29 -7.78 -5.75 3.58
C ASN A 29 -6.72 -6.73 3.05
N LEU A 30 -6.39 -7.77 3.82
CA LEU A 30 -5.55 -8.88 3.36
C LEU A 30 -6.43 -10.04 2.87
N PRO A 31 -6.67 -10.21 1.55
CA PRO A 31 -7.52 -11.29 1.07
C PRO A 31 -6.81 -12.65 1.17
N ALA A 32 -7.56 -13.75 1.20
CA ALA A 32 -7.02 -15.10 1.41
C ALA A 32 -5.98 -15.58 0.38
N ASP A 33 -5.97 -15.00 -0.82
CA ASP A 33 -4.96 -15.31 -1.85
C ASP A 33 -3.62 -14.59 -1.62
N TRP A 34 -3.59 -13.61 -0.71
CA TRP A 34 -2.43 -12.82 -0.38
C TRP A 34 -1.88 -13.21 0.98
N ILE A 35 -0.55 -13.22 1.11
CA ILE A 35 0.13 -13.43 2.39
C ILE A 35 1.09 -12.29 2.65
N VAL A 36 1.34 -11.98 3.92
CA VAL A 36 2.36 -10.99 4.31
C VAL A 36 3.76 -11.48 3.95
N GLN A 37 4.62 -10.55 3.52
CA GLN A 37 5.99 -10.85 3.12
C GLN A 37 6.96 -9.81 3.65
N LEU A 38 7.96 -10.24 4.43
CA LEU A 38 9.08 -9.41 4.84
C LEU A 38 9.94 -9.03 3.63
N ASN A 39 10.34 -7.77 3.58
CA ASN A 39 11.21 -7.24 2.54
C ASN A 39 12.30 -6.32 3.13
N SER A 40 13.05 -5.64 2.27
CA SER A 40 14.12 -4.72 2.66
C SER A 40 13.61 -3.54 3.51
N PHE A 41 14.44 -3.13 4.46
CA PHE A 41 14.31 -1.96 5.31
C PHE A 41 15.71 -1.39 5.62
N GLU A 42 15.76 -0.21 6.22
CA GLU A 42 17.01 0.56 6.35
C GLU A 42 17.71 0.38 7.70
N GLU A 43 16.93 0.19 8.77
CA GLU A 43 17.43 0.18 10.15
C GLU A 43 17.04 -1.10 10.88
N THR A 44 17.93 -1.57 11.75
CA THR A 44 17.64 -2.69 12.63
C THR A 44 16.66 -2.26 13.72
N LYS A 45 15.46 -2.83 13.71
CA LYS A 45 14.42 -2.66 14.73
C LYS A 45 13.68 -3.98 14.88
N GLU A 46 13.06 -4.19 16.04
CA GLU A 46 12.32 -5.41 16.39
C GLU A 46 11.34 -5.81 15.28
N PHE A 47 10.54 -4.86 14.81
CA PHE A 47 9.52 -5.10 13.79
C PHE A 47 9.61 -4.11 12.63
N SER A 48 10.48 -4.41 11.65
CA SER A 48 10.63 -3.67 10.38
C SER A 48 10.39 -4.56 9.16
N GLY A 49 10.23 -3.94 7.98
CA GLY A 49 10.09 -4.64 6.70
C GLY A 49 8.68 -5.14 6.38
N ARG A 50 7.68 -4.64 7.11
CA ARG A 50 6.31 -5.16 7.12
C ARG A 50 5.34 -4.39 6.23
N GLU A 51 5.79 -4.10 5.01
CA GLU A 51 5.02 -3.28 4.08
C GLU A 51 4.44 -4.09 2.89
N HIS A 52 4.95 -5.29 2.62
CA HIS A 52 4.66 -6.03 1.39
C HIS A 52 3.76 -7.25 1.59
N ILE A 53 2.99 -7.56 0.56
CA ILE A 53 2.19 -8.78 0.46
C ILE A 53 2.54 -9.51 -0.83
N LEU A 54 2.43 -10.84 -0.80
CA LEU A 54 2.71 -11.74 -1.91
C LEU A 54 1.40 -12.40 -2.36
N TYR A 55 1.09 -12.28 -3.65
CA TYR A 55 -0.02 -13.02 -4.27
C TYR A 55 0.39 -14.49 -4.41
N TRP A 56 -0.02 -15.29 -3.43
CA TRP A 56 0.42 -16.67 -3.26
C TRP A 56 -0.62 -17.68 -3.74
N GLN A 57 -1.91 -17.35 -3.60
CA GLN A 57 -3.06 -18.19 -3.97
C GLN A 57 -2.93 -19.60 -3.39
N ASN A 58 -2.56 -19.68 -2.11
CA ASN A 58 -2.33 -20.94 -1.38
C ASN A 58 -1.36 -21.91 -2.08
N GLY A 59 -0.40 -21.38 -2.85
CA GLY A 59 0.58 -22.18 -3.59
C GLY A 59 -0.01 -22.93 -4.77
N LYS A 60 -1.21 -22.55 -5.23
CA LYS A 60 -1.88 -23.10 -6.42
C LYS A 60 -1.94 -22.09 -7.57
N GLY A 61 -1.41 -20.90 -7.35
CA GLY A 61 -1.44 -19.78 -8.29
C GLY A 61 -0.43 -19.86 -9.43
N GLU A 62 -0.51 -18.89 -10.32
CA GLU A 62 0.38 -18.82 -11.49
C GLU A 62 1.84 -18.55 -11.15
N LEU A 63 2.12 -18.06 -9.94
CA LEU A 63 3.47 -17.78 -9.47
C LEU A 63 4.43 -18.97 -9.65
N LEU A 64 3.94 -20.19 -9.46
CA LEU A 64 4.72 -21.43 -9.63
C LEU A 64 5.22 -21.64 -11.06
N ASN A 65 4.54 -21.05 -12.04
CA ASN A 65 4.81 -21.22 -13.47
C ASN A 65 5.57 -20.02 -14.07
N VAL A 66 5.94 -19.03 -13.26
CA VAL A 66 6.63 -17.83 -13.73
C VAL A 66 8.10 -18.14 -14.00
N PRO A 67 8.61 -17.88 -15.22
CA PRO A 67 10.02 -18.03 -15.53
C PRO A 67 10.88 -17.14 -14.63
N GLY A 68 11.84 -17.74 -13.92
CA GLY A 68 12.71 -17.03 -12.98
C GLY A 68 12.14 -16.91 -11.57
N ALA A 69 10.92 -17.36 -11.30
CA ALA A 69 10.46 -17.57 -9.94
C ALA A 69 11.29 -18.68 -9.27
N SER A 70 11.57 -18.50 -7.99
CA SER A 70 12.31 -19.43 -7.16
C SER A 70 11.58 -19.59 -5.84
N ILE A 71 10.73 -20.62 -5.77
CA ILE A 71 9.95 -20.97 -4.59
C ILE A 71 10.79 -21.90 -3.73
N ARG A 72 11.24 -21.42 -2.57
CA ARG A 72 12.12 -22.17 -1.66
C ARG A 72 11.72 -21.90 -0.23
N ASN A 73 12.09 -22.83 0.66
CA ASN A 73 12.00 -22.66 2.11
C ASN A 73 10.59 -22.39 2.67
N ILE A 74 9.53 -22.66 1.91
CA ILE A 74 8.13 -22.51 2.35
C ILE A 74 7.80 -23.32 3.61
N LYS A 75 8.48 -24.46 3.81
CA LYS A 75 8.33 -25.32 5.00
C LYS A 75 8.78 -24.66 6.31
N TYR A 76 9.46 -23.52 6.21
CA TYR A 76 9.93 -22.75 7.36
C TYR A 76 9.08 -21.50 7.61
N TRP A 77 8.01 -21.29 6.86
CA TRP A 77 6.99 -20.31 7.23
C TRP A 77 6.32 -20.74 8.54
N ASN A 78 5.77 -19.78 9.27
CA ASN A 78 5.22 -19.93 10.62
C ASN A 78 6.26 -20.36 11.68
N ILE A 79 7.56 -20.24 11.39
CA ILE A 79 8.64 -20.46 12.35
C ILE A 79 9.32 -19.13 12.64
N LYS A 80 9.43 -18.79 13.93
CA LYS A 80 10.08 -17.55 14.39
C LYS A 80 11.57 -17.54 14.02
N GLY A 81 12.07 -16.37 13.67
CA GLY A 81 13.45 -16.22 13.21
C GLY A 81 13.90 -14.75 13.18
N ILE A 82 15.06 -14.51 12.58
CA ILE A 82 15.61 -13.16 12.38
C ILE A 82 15.83 -12.98 10.88
N TYR A 83 15.10 -12.04 10.29
CA TYR A 83 15.29 -11.68 8.91
C TYR A 83 16.38 -10.60 8.82
N VAL A 84 17.40 -10.87 8.01
CA VAL A 84 18.53 -9.97 7.80
C VAL A 84 18.58 -9.56 6.34
N VAL A 85 18.52 -8.25 6.07
CA VAL A 85 18.67 -7.71 4.72
C VAL A 85 20.10 -8.01 4.22
N ARG A 86 20.23 -8.48 2.98
CA ARG A 86 21.53 -8.93 2.43
C ARG A 86 22.42 -7.79 1.93
N MET A 87 21.84 -6.63 1.70
CA MET A 87 22.53 -5.43 1.20
C MET A 87 22.73 -4.37 2.29
N ALA A 88 23.32 -3.25 1.91
CA ALA A 88 23.52 -2.07 2.75
C ALA A 88 24.24 -2.40 4.08
N LYS A 89 23.69 -1.92 5.19
CA LYS A 89 24.22 -2.15 6.54
C LYS A 89 23.84 -3.50 7.14
N ASN A 90 23.18 -4.36 6.37
CA ASN A 90 22.63 -5.64 6.79
C ASN A 90 21.72 -5.53 8.02
N PRO A 91 20.71 -4.63 8.01
CA PRO A 91 19.82 -4.48 9.14
C PRO A 91 18.98 -5.75 9.36
N SER A 92 18.61 -5.96 10.63
CA SER A 92 17.92 -7.15 11.12
C SER A 92 16.55 -6.81 11.69
N THR A 93 15.60 -7.75 11.64
CA THR A 93 14.26 -7.65 12.24
C THR A 93 13.86 -9.02 12.76
N LEU A 94 13.04 -9.06 13.81
CA LEU A 94 12.40 -10.30 14.24
C LEU A 94 11.36 -10.69 13.20
N SER A 95 11.24 -12.00 12.95
CA SER A 95 10.16 -12.59 12.17
C SER A 95 9.30 -13.44 13.10
N ILE A 96 7.98 -13.28 12.95
CA ILE A 96 6.96 -14.12 13.60
C ILE A 96 6.53 -15.29 12.70
N GLY A 97 7.32 -15.60 11.65
CA GLY A 97 7.06 -16.68 10.72
C GLY A 97 6.45 -16.26 9.38
N GLU A 98 6.51 -14.96 9.05
CA GLU A 98 6.04 -14.46 7.77
C GLU A 98 6.83 -15.05 6.59
N ALA A 99 6.26 -15.03 5.37
CA ALA A 99 7.04 -15.25 4.17
C ALA A 99 8.11 -14.14 4.02
N TRP A 100 9.17 -14.38 3.25
CA TRP A 100 10.20 -13.37 3.02
C TRP A 100 10.76 -13.35 1.60
N ASP A 101 11.18 -12.17 1.16
CA ASP A 101 11.75 -11.91 -0.16
C ASP A 101 13.23 -12.34 -0.26
N ARG A 102 13.68 -12.66 -1.47
CA ARG A 102 15.08 -12.99 -1.81
C ARG A 102 16.13 -11.96 -1.36
N ASN A 103 15.72 -10.72 -1.07
CA ASN A 103 16.57 -9.62 -0.61
C ASN A 103 17.12 -9.83 0.79
N GLY A 104 16.52 -10.72 1.59
CA GLY A 104 17.01 -11.08 2.91
C GLY A 104 17.37 -12.55 3.06
N ALA A 105 18.08 -12.84 4.15
CA ALA A 105 18.30 -14.18 4.66
C ALA A 105 17.52 -14.34 5.97
N MET A 106 16.79 -15.43 6.11
CA MET A 106 16.13 -15.78 7.38
C MET A 106 17.09 -16.65 8.20
N LEU A 107 17.45 -16.16 9.39
CA LEU A 107 18.16 -16.93 10.41
C LEU A 107 17.13 -17.66 11.26
N ILE A 108 17.08 -18.99 11.15
CA ILE A 108 16.13 -19.82 11.89
C ILE A 108 16.91 -20.64 12.92
N PRO A 109 16.75 -20.36 14.23
CA PRO A 109 17.41 -21.11 15.27
C PRO A 109 17.00 -22.59 15.28
N TYR A 110 17.89 -23.49 15.70
CA TYR A 110 17.53 -24.91 15.86
C TYR A 110 16.69 -25.15 17.12
N LYS A 111 16.77 -24.25 18.10
CA LYS A 111 15.99 -24.27 19.33
C LYS A 111 15.48 -22.88 19.70
N GLU A 112 14.32 -22.82 20.35
CA GLU A 112 13.65 -21.55 20.66
C GLU A 112 14.50 -20.64 21.57
N GLU A 113 15.20 -21.20 22.55
CA GLU A 113 16.06 -20.45 23.48
C GLU A 113 17.27 -19.78 22.81
N GLN A 114 17.56 -20.11 21.55
CA GLN A 114 18.64 -19.53 20.77
C GLN A 114 18.22 -18.26 20.02
N LEU A 115 16.93 -18.00 19.88
CA LEU A 115 16.42 -16.84 19.13
C LEU A 115 16.90 -15.51 19.72
N LEU A 116 16.75 -15.33 21.03
CA LEU A 116 17.13 -14.12 21.77
C LEU A 116 18.64 -13.80 21.67
N PRO A 117 19.56 -14.75 21.96
CA PRO A 117 20.99 -14.54 21.77
C PRO A 117 21.37 -14.15 20.33
N ILE A 118 20.76 -14.80 19.33
CA ILE A 118 21.04 -14.49 17.93
C ILE A 118 20.48 -13.10 17.56
N TRP A 119 19.33 -12.70 18.13
CA TRP A 119 18.76 -11.37 17.94
C TRP A 119 19.70 -10.29 18.47
N GLU A 120 20.18 -10.42 19.71
CA GLU A 120 21.15 -9.47 20.27
C GLU A 120 22.42 -9.39 19.44
N TYR A 121 22.95 -10.55 19.04
CA TYR A 121 24.13 -10.58 18.19
C TYR A 121 23.89 -9.86 16.86
N SER A 122 22.74 -10.09 16.21
CA SER A 122 22.39 -9.49 14.92
C SER A 122 22.30 -7.96 14.92
N LYS A 123 22.18 -7.33 16.09
CA LYS A 123 22.18 -5.87 16.29
C LYS A 123 23.57 -5.28 16.47
N SER A 124 24.56 -6.11 16.78
CA SER A 124 25.90 -5.67 17.13
C SER A 124 26.72 -5.26 15.90
N GLU A 125 27.69 -4.37 16.11
CA GLU A 125 28.72 -4.09 15.10
C GLU A 125 29.56 -5.34 14.80
N GLU A 126 29.80 -6.18 15.80
CA GLU A 126 30.55 -7.44 15.67
C GLU A 126 29.94 -8.37 14.62
N PHE A 127 28.60 -8.49 14.58
CA PHE A 127 27.89 -9.27 13.56
C PHE A 127 28.20 -8.77 12.15
N ARG A 128 28.11 -7.47 11.94
CA ARG A 128 28.41 -6.84 10.66
C ARG A 128 29.87 -7.03 10.28
N GLU A 129 30.80 -6.80 11.20
CA GLU A 129 32.22 -6.97 10.94
C GLU A 129 32.56 -8.41 10.56
N ASN A 130 32.02 -9.39 11.29
CA ASN A 130 32.25 -10.80 11.00
C ASN A 130 31.69 -11.21 9.64
N LEU A 131 30.53 -10.68 9.24
CA LEU A 131 30.00 -10.85 7.88
C LEU A 131 30.93 -10.25 6.81
N ARG A 132 31.41 -9.02 7.02
CA ARG A 132 32.24 -8.29 6.05
C ARG A 132 33.67 -8.83 5.93
N LYS A 133 34.21 -9.42 7.01
CA LYS A 133 35.47 -10.18 6.98
C LYS A 133 35.40 -11.37 6.02
N LEU A 134 34.25 -12.04 5.93
CA LEU A 134 34.05 -13.20 5.05
C LEU A 134 33.57 -12.83 3.64
N ASN A 135 32.81 -11.74 3.50
CA ASN A 135 32.21 -11.35 2.24
C ASN A 135 32.13 -9.82 2.07
N GLN A 136 32.96 -9.30 1.16
CA GLN A 136 33.04 -7.88 0.84
C GLN A 136 32.09 -7.45 -0.29
N LYS A 137 31.29 -8.36 -0.86
CA LYS A 137 30.34 -8.02 -1.93
C LYS A 137 29.21 -7.14 -1.40
N LEU A 138 28.65 -6.31 -2.29
CA LEU A 138 27.52 -5.43 -1.95
C LEU A 138 26.34 -6.20 -1.34
N SER A 139 26.01 -7.36 -1.91
CA SER A 139 25.02 -8.30 -1.39
C SER A 139 25.70 -9.53 -0.81
N ILE A 140 25.41 -9.82 0.46
CA ILE A 140 25.95 -10.97 1.18
C ILE A 140 25.11 -12.21 0.85
N SER A 141 25.76 -13.32 0.52
CA SER A 141 25.04 -14.60 0.36
C SER A 141 24.62 -15.14 1.72
N GLU A 142 23.41 -15.70 1.78
CA GLU A 142 22.86 -16.47 2.89
C GLU A 142 23.83 -17.55 3.39
N ALA A 143 24.63 -18.16 2.52
CA ALA A 143 25.64 -19.16 2.89
C ALA A 143 26.82 -18.59 3.72
N THR A 144 26.94 -17.27 3.81
CA THR A 144 27.97 -16.58 4.61
C THR A 144 27.61 -16.59 6.10
N PHE A 145 26.33 -16.41 6.44
CA PHE A 145 25.88 -16.25 7.82
C PHE A 145 26.24 -17.42 8.73
N PRO A 146 26.10 -18.70 8.35
CA PRO A 146 26.47 -19.82 9.21
C PRO A 146 27.96 -19.86 9.56
N ARG A 147 28.81 -19.17 8.79
CA ARG A 147 30.28 -19.19 8.90
C ARG A 147 30.85 -18.08 9.79
N ILE A 148 30.02 -17.15 10.25
CA ILE A 148 30.50 -16.08 11.14
C ILE A 148 30.74 -16.61 12.55
N ASN A 149 31.71 -16.01 13.24
CA ASN A 149 31.93 -16.28 14.67
C ASN A 149 30.71 -15.82 15.47
N PHE A 150 30.38 -16.58 16.51
CA PHE A 150 29.25 -16.30 17.38
C PHE A 150 29.55 -16.97 18.72
N ASP A 151 29.77 -16.14 19.73
CA ASP A 151 29.96 -16.55 21.13
C ASP A 151 28.59 -16.65 21.80
N TYR A 152 28.04 -17.87 21.84
CA TYR A 152 26.69 -18.09 22.35
C TYR A 152 26.56 -17.75 23.83
N GLU A 153 27.55 -18.09 24.66
CA GLU A 153 27.47 -17.88 26.11
C GLU A 153 27.48 -16.37 26.43
N TYR A 154 28.33 -15.61 25.75
CA TYR A 154 28.35 -14.15 25.87
C TYR A 154 27.02 -13.53 25.46
N TRP A 155 26.54 -13.84 24.25
CA TRP A 155 25.31 -13.24 23.73
C TRP A 155 24.05 -13.72 24.46
N GLN A 156 24.07 -14.92 25.03
CA GLN A 156 23.01 -15.39 25.91
C GLN A 156 22.93 -14.56 27.18
N LYS A 157 24.08 -14.29 27.83
CA LYS A 157 24.11 -13.44 29.02
C LYS A 157 23.58 -12.03 28.71
N VAL A 158 24.06 -11.40 27.63
CA VAL A 158 23.60 -10.07 27.20
C VAL A 158 22.09 -10.07 26.92
N ALA A 159 21.58 -11.11 26.25
CA ALA A 159 20.16 -11.22 25.94
C ALA A 159 19.29 -11.38 27.20
N THR A 160 19.70 -12.21 28.16
CA THR A 160 18.97 -12.41 29.42
C THR A 160 18.92 -11.13 30.26
N GLU A 161 20.03 -10.37 30.34
CA GLU A 161 20.07 -9.10 31.06
C GLU A 161 19.12 -8.05 30.45
N LYS A 162 19.04 -8.01 29.11
CA LYS A 162 18.26 -6.99 28.38
C LYS A 162 16.80 -7.36 28.16
N TYR A 163 16.48 -8.65 28.05
CA TYR A 163 15.15 -9.18 27.82
C TYR A 163 14.75 -10.15 28.95
N PRO A 164 14.66 -9.68 30.21
CA PRO A 164 14.33 -10.53 31.35
C PRO A 164 12.94 -11.18 31.23
N ASN A 165 12.04 -10.55 30.47
CA ASN A 165 10.67 -11.02 30.22
C ASN A 165 10.47 -11.61 28.81
N GLY A 166 11.55 -11.92 28.09
CA GLY A 166 11.48 -12.44 26.73
C GLY A 166 11.43 -11.36 25.64
N LEU A 167 11.21 -11.78 24.39
CA LEU A 167 11.15 -10.87 23.24
C LEU A 167 9.93 -9.95 23.32
N PRO A 168 10.05 -8.71 22.79
CA PRO A 168 8.92 -7.81 22.68
C PRO A 168 7.89 -8.42 21.73
N GLN A 169 6.61 -8.16 22.02
CA GLN A 169 5.51 -8.57 21.16
C GLN A 169 5.38 -7.62 19.94
N PRO A 170 4.83 -8.09 18.80
CA PRO A 170 4.71 -7.28 17.60
C PRO A 170 3.89 -6.00 17.80
N TYR A 171 4.47 -4.86 17.45
CA TYR A 171 3.88 -3.53 17.61
C TYR A 171 4.44 -2.58 16.55
N SER A 172 3.63 -1.64 16.05
CA SER A 172 4.08 -0.58 15.14
C SER A 172 3.22 0.68 15.28
N ASP A 173 3.87 1.84 15.39
CA ASP A 173 3.27 3.18 15.23
C ASP A 173 3.38 3.71 13.78
N ASP A 174 4.06 2.95 12.91
CA ASP A 174 4.31 3.31 11.52
C ASP A 174 3.14 2.85 10.64
N PRO A 175 2.37 3.79 10.04
CA PRO A 175 1.19 3.48 9.24
C PRO A 175 1.51 2.78 7.91
N THR A 176 2.80 2.66 7.56
CA THR A 176 3.25 1.90 6.40
C THR A 176 3.51 0.43 6.71
N GLN A 177 3.23 -0.03 7.94
CA GLN A 177 3.34 -1.43 8.33
C GLN A 177 1.97 -2.07 8.60
N TRP A 178 1.81 -3.35 8.23
CA TRP A 178 0.55 -4.08 8.45
C TRP A 178 0.22 -4.32 9.93
N LEU A 179 1.21 -4.19 10.82
CA LEU A 179 1.04 -4.27 12.29
C LEU A 179 0.46 -2.98 12.90
N PHE A 180 0.35 -1.90 12.12
CA PHE A 180 -0.11 -0.63 12.65
C PHE A 180 -1.53 -0.74 13.20
N HIS A 181 -1.70 -0.32 14.46
CA HIS A 181 -2.95 -0.41 15.20
C HIS A 181 -4.03 0.59 14.74
N GLY A 182 -3.74 1.44 13.74
CA GLY A 182 -4.71 2.34 13.13
C GLY A 182 -5.02 3.62 13.91
N HIS A 183 -4.36 3.89 15.05
CA HIS A 183 -4.78 4.97 15.97
C HIS A 183 -4.11 6.32 15.62
N PRO A 184 -4.88 7.40 15.34
CA PRO A 184 -4.31 8.70 14.91
C PRO A 184 -3.39 9.38 15.94
N ILE A 185 -3.62 9.18 17.24
CA ILE A 185 -2.74 9.73 18.30
C ILE A 185 -1.36 9.06 18.33
N LYS A 186 -1.30 7.74 18.13
CA LYS A 186 -0.10 6.92 18.28
C LYS A 186 0.56 6.67 16.93
N THR A 187 1.02 7.75 16.29
CA THR A 187 1.73 7.68 15.02
C THR A 187 2.55 8.94 14.74
N GLY A 188 3.53 8.84 13.86
CA GLY A 188 4.24 9.99 13.30
C GLY A 188 3.43 10.78 12.26
N ASN A 189 2.33 10.24 11.73
CA ASN A 189 1.52 10.87 10.68
C ASN A 189 0.02 10.95 11.05
N PRO A 190 -0.33 11.74 12.09
CA PRO A 190 -1.67 11.73 12.66
C PRO A 190 -2.75 12.23 11.70
N LEU A 191 -2.47 13.26 10.87
CA LEU A 191 -3.46 13.79 9.93
C LEU A 191 -3.64 12.86 8.73
N GLN A 192 -2.55 12.23 8.25
CA GLN A 192 -2.65 11.21 7.21
C GLN A 192 -3.54 10.05 7.67
N VAL A 193 -3.30 9.54 8.88
CA VAL A 193 -4.10 8.44 9.45
C VAL A 193 -5.56 8.87 9.66
N ALA A 194 -5.81 10.09 10.16
CA ALA A 194 -7.16 10.60 10.35
C ALA A 194 -7.95 10.67 9.03
N VAL A 195 -7.36 11.24 7.96
CA VAL A 195 -8.02 11.33 6.64
C VAL A 195 -8.26 9.93 6.06
N VAL A 196 -7.28 9.04 6.15
CA VAL A 196 -7.38 7.65 5.67
C VAL A 196 -8.52 6.91 6.36
N ARG A 197 -8.66 7.05 7.69
CA ARG A 197 -9.75 6.44 8.46
C ARG A 197 -11.10 7.04 8.15
N LEU A 198 -11.16 8.37 8.06
CA LEU A 198 -12.37 9.10 7.70
C LEU A 198 -12.87 8.66 6.33
N LEU A 199 -11.98 8.30 5.40
CA LEU A 199 -12.32 7.71 4.10
C LEU A 199 -12.58 6.20 4.12
N GLY A 200 -12.70 5.60 5.31
CA GLY A 200 -13.17 4.23 5.51
C GLY A 200 -12.11 3.13 5.36
N TYR A 201 -10.81 3.47 5.29
CA TYR A 201 -9.75 2.46 5.29
C TYR A 201 -9.36 2.05 6.72
N ARG A 202 -9.00 0.78 6.90
CA ARG A 202 -8.57 0.18 8.16
C ARG A 202 -7.35 -0.70 7.91
N TRP A 203 -6.43 -0.73 8.87
CA TRP A 203 -5.19 -1.50 8.72
C TRP A 203 -5.44 -2.99 8.97
N PRO A 204 -4.63 -3.90 8.38
CA PRO A 204 -4.81 -5.35 8.55
C PRO A 204 -4.90 -5.81 10.01
N ALA A 205 -4.09 -5.22 10.90
CA ALA A 205 -4.12 -5.50 12.33
C ALA A 205 -5.49 -5.26 13.00
N GLU A 206 -6.33 -4.40 12.45
CA GLU A 206 -7.68 -4.12 12.97
C GLU A 206 -8.72 -5.18 12.59
N HIS A 207 -8.43 -5.97 11.56
CA HIS A 207 -9.34 -7.01 11.03
C HIS A 207 -8.91 -8.43 11.41
N ASP A 208 -7.62 -8.65 11.60
CA ASP A 208 -7.06 -9.96 11.89
C ASP A 208 -7.02 -10.22 13.41
N GLU A 209 -8.01 -10.98 13.89
CA GLU A 209 -8.10 -11.40 15.29
C GLU A 209 -7.00 -12.41 15.67
N GLU A 210 -6.45 -13.15 14.70
CA GLU A 210 -5.42 -14.17 14.93
C GLU A 210 -3.99 -13.60 14.86
N MET A 211 -3.81 -12.39 14.32
CA MET A 211 -2.50 -11.73 14.22
C MET A 211 -1.78 -11.65 15.59
N GLU A 212 -0.55 -12.14 15.67
CA GLU A 212 0.28 -11.95 16.87
C GLU A 212 0.59 -10.45 17.04
N LEU A 213 0.08 -9.84 18.11
CA LEU A 213 0.23 -8.41 18.43
C LEU A 213 0.44 -8.20 19.93
N ALA A 214 1.11 -7.11 20.28
CA ALA A 214 1.24 -6.66 21.66
C ALA A 214 -0.12 -6.32 22.27
N ALA A 215 -0.28 -6.57 23.58
CA ALA A 215 -1.50 -6.22 24.30
C ALA A 215 -1.87 -4.73 24.17
N GLU A 216 -0.87 -3.85 24.17
CA GLU A 216 -1.06 -2.41 23.93
C GLU A 216 -1.66 -2.11 22.55
N ALA A 217 -1.18 -2.77 21.49
CA ALA A 217 -1.75 -2.61 20.14
C ALA A 217 -3.23 -3.01 20.11
N ARG A 218 -3.60 -4.12 20.78
CA ARG A 218 -5.01 -4.55 20.88
C ARG A 218 -5.88 -3.53 21.61
N THR A 219 -5.37 -2.92 22.68
CA THR A 219 -6.07 -1.82 23.37
C THR A 219 -6.28 -0.61 22.45
N LEU A 220 -5.25 -0.22 21.69
CA LEU A 220 -5.33 0.90 20.73
C LEU A 220 -6.32 0.61 19.59
N ILE A 221 -6.35 -0.62 19.07
CA ILE A 221 -7.32 -1.05 18.06
C ILE A 221 -8.75 -0.95 18.61
N ALA A 222 -8.98 -1.45 19.83
CA ALA A 222 -10.30 -1.37 20.46
C ALA A 222 -10.74 0.09 20.69
N ALA A 223 -9.83 0.95 21.12
CA ALA A 223 -10.10 2.38 21.32
C ALA A 223 -10.45 3.09 20.01
N VAL A 224 -9.68 2.87 18.94
CA VAL A 224 -9.93 3.59 17.67
C VAL A 224 -11.19 3.12 16.97
N LYS A 225 -11.59 1.85 17.16
CA LYS A 225 -12.83 1.28 16.60
C LYS A 225 -14.09 2.01 17.07
N ALA A 226 -14.06 2.64 18.24
CA ALA A 226 -15.17 3.46 18.74
C ALA A 226 -15.54 4.61 17.78
N PHE A 227 -14.59 5.09 16.98
CA PHE A 227 -14.76 6.21 16.05
C PHE A 227 -15.12 5.77 14.62
N ASP A 228 -15.36 4.47 14.38
CA ASP A 228 -15.65 3.97 13.03
C ASP A 228 -16.92 4.57 12.43
N HIS A 229 -17.89 4.91 13.27
CA HIS A 229 -19.15 5.57 12.88
C HIS A 229 -18.95 6.98 12.29
N LEU A 230 -17.78 7.61 12.47
CA LEU A 230 -17.44 8.91 11.89
C LEU A 230 -16.92 8.81 10.44
N SER A 231 -16.77 7.58 9.94
CA SER A 231 -16.21 7.36 8.60
C SER A 231 -17.25 7.61 7.53
N ASP A 232 -16.77 8.14 6.41
CA ASP A 232 -17.51 8.29 5.18
C ASP A 232 -17.94 6.91 4.64
N GLU A 233 -19.17 6.82 4.14
CA GLU A 233 -19.74 5.55 3.67
C GLU A 233 -19.29 5.19 2.26
N ASP A 234 -19.20 6.15 1.35
CA ASP A 234 -18.85 5.90 -0.05
C ASP A 234 -17.37 6.14 -0.37
N GLY A 235 -16.64 6.75 0.57
CA GLY A 235 -15.24 7.09 0.43
C GLY A 235 -15.00 8.28 -0.49
N ILE A 236 -15.96 9.21 -0.61
CA ILE A 236 -15.87 10.46 -1.38
C ILE A 236 -15.86 11.64 -0.41
N PHE A 237 -14.71 12.28 -0.25
CA PHE A 237 -14.52 13.39 0.66
C PHE A 237 -14.23 14.68 -0.09
N CYS A 238 -15.27 15.48 -0.33
CA CYS A 238 -15.13 16.76 -0.99
C CYS A 238 -14.50 17.80 -0.05
N ILE A 239 -13.50 18.52 -0.56
CA ILE A 239 -12.89 19.65 0.17
C ILE A 239 -13.85 20.84 0.23
N PRO A 240 -14.46 21.32 -0.88
CA PRO A 240 -15.55 22.30 -0.78
C PRO A 240 -16.82 21.64 -0.23
N SER A 241 -17.66 22.43 0.41
CA SER A 241 -19.02 22.00 0.81
C SER A 241 -19.88 21.80 -0.44
N VAL A 242 -20.35 20.57 -0.66
CA VAL A 242 -21.19 20.14 -1.78
C VAL A 242 -22.10 19.00 -1.32
N ASN A 243 -23.20 18.76 -2.01
CA ASN A 243 -24.14 17.67 -1.73
C ASN A 243 -24.65 17.68 -0.27
N ALA A 244 -24.89 18.88 0.27
CA ALA A 244 -25.28 19.12 1.68
C ALA A 244 -24.28 18.61 2.73
N GLU A 245 -23.06 18.26 2.33
CA GLU A 245 -21.97 17.91 3.25
C GLU A 245 -21.19 19.16 3.64
N GLN A 246 -20.69 19.18 4.88
CA GLN A 246 -19.75 20.21 5.35
C GLN A 246 -18.45 20.19 4.54
N ALA A 247 -17.73 21.31 4.53
CA ALA A 247 -16.42 21.37 3.91
C ALA A 247 -15.47 20.35 4.56
N GLY A 248 -14.57 19.76 3.77
CA GLY A 248 -13.68 18.70 4.24
C GLY A 248 -12.80 19.14 5.42
N ALA A 249 -12.39 20.41 5.48
CA ALA A 249 -11.62 20.92 6.62
C ALA A 249 -12.40 20.85 7.94
N ASP A 250 -13.71 21.12 7.92
CA ASP A 250 -14.58 21.04 9.09
C ASP A 250 -14.84 19.58 9.47
N ARG A 251 -15.15 18.71 8.48
CA ARG A 251 -15.31 17.26 8.71
C ARG A 251 -14.05 16.65 9.36
N LEU A 252 -12.86 17.01 8.88
CA LEU A 252 -11.59 16.56 9.46
C LEU A 252 -11.40 17.14 10.86
N ARG A 253 -11.73 18.41 11.09
CA ARG A 253 -11.64 19.04 12.41
C ARG A 253 -12.50 18.33 13.44
N ASP A 254 -13.75 18.01 13.08
CA ASP A 254 -14.71 17.37 13.97
C ASP A 254 -14.28 15.93 14.28
N TYR A 255 -13.77 15.20 13.28
CA TYR A 255 -13.15 13.88 13.52
C TYR A 255 -11.97 13.97 14.49
N LEU A 256 -11.07 14.93 14.28
CA LEU A 256 -9.92 15.14 15.17
C LEU A 256 -10.37 15.55 16.58
N TYR A 257 -11.41 16.36 16.70
CA TYR A 257 -11.96 16.75 18.01
C TYR A 257 -12.45 15.55 18.80
N GLU A 258 -13.21 14.64 18.16
CA GLU A 258 -13.70 13.43 18.81
C GLU A 258 -12.56 12.47 19.18
N VAL A 259 -11.60 12.25 18.28
CA VAL A 259 -10.49 11.31 18.54
C VAL A 259 -9.51 11.85 19.59
N PHE A 260 -9.21 13.15 19.58
CA PHE A 260 -8.25 13.79 20.48
C PHE A 260 -8.94 14.45 21.69
N LYS A 261 -10.20 14.11 21.98
CA LYS A 261 -11.04 14.82 22.96
C LYS A 261 -10.37 15.08 24.30
N ASP A 262 -9.63 14.09 24.82
CA ASP A 262 -8.95 14.18 26.11
C ASP A 262 -7.68 15.05 26.08
N GLU A 263 -7.07 15.22 24.89
CA GLU A 263 -5.85 16.03 24.67
C GLU A 263 -6.16 17.37 23.95
N TRP A 264 -7.42 17.62 23.61
CA TRP A 264 -7.83 18.73 22.74
C TRP A 264 -7.67 20.08 23.44
N ASN A 265 -7.00 21.02 22.76
CA ASN A 265 -6.81 22.39 23.19
C ASN A 265 -6.69 23.33 21.98
N SER A 266 -6.54 24.63 22.22
CA SER A 266 -6.48 25.65 21.17
C SER A 266 -5.30 25.50 20.18
N HIS A 267 -4.27 24.73 20.55
CA HIS A 267 -3.07 24.51 19.73
C HIS A 267 -3.05 23.14 19.04
N THR A 268 -4.01 22.25 19.31
CA THR A 268 -3.99 20.87 18.80
C THR A 268 -3.85 20.82 17.28
N ILE A 269 -4.66 21.58 16.53
CA ILE A 269 -4.57 21.61 15.05
C ILE A 269 -3.17 22.07 14.59
N THR A 270 -2.63 23.12 15.20
CA THR A 270 -1.29 23.65 14.87
C THR A 270 -0.21 22.61 15.14
N GLN A 271 -0.28 21.90 16.27
CA GLN A 271 0.66 20.83 16.62
C GLN A 271 0.57 19.65 15.65
N LEU A 272 -0.65 19.25 15.25
CA LEU A 272 -0.86 18.18 14.28
C LEU A 272 -0.32 18.54 12.90
N LEU A 273 -0.54 19.78 12.45
CA LEU A 273 0.06 20.31 11.23
C LEU A 273 1.59 20.27 11.31
N GLN A 274 2.19 20.73 12.41
CA GLN A 274 3.65 20.68 12.62
C GLN A 274 4.20 19.24 12.58
N LYS A 275 3.48 18.26 13.16
CA LYS A 275 3.88 16.84 13.10
C LYS A 275 3.93 16.28 11.68
N GLU A 276 3.12 16.78 10.76
CA GLU A 276 3.15 16.38 9.34
C GLU A 276 4.20 17.14 8.51
N ASP A 277 5.07 17.94 9.14
CA ASP A 277 6.07 18.77 8.46
C ASP A 277 5.42 19.69 7.38
N THR A 278 4.22 20.20 7.68
CA THR A 278 3.50 21.12 6.77
C THR A 278 3.92 22.58 6.98
N LYS A 279 3.89 23.34 5.89
CA LYS A 279 4.07 24.81 5.92
C LYS A 279 2.74 25.56 5.85
N LYS A 280 1.61 24.84 5.85
CA LYS A 280 0.27 25.42 5.69
C LYS A 280 -0.30 25.87 7.03
N ALA A 281 -1.03 26.98 6.99
CA ALA A 281 -1.56 27.63 8.19
C ALA A 281 -2.82 26.94 8.76
N ASN A 282 -3.53 26.15 7.95
CA ASN A 282 -4.79 25.51 8.34
C ASN A 282 -5.03 24.19 7.58
N LEU A 283 -6.03 23.42 8.05
CA LEU A 283 -6.39 22.12 7.51
C LEU A 283 -6.82 22.19 6.04
N GLU A 284 -7.58 23.21 5.63
CA GLU A 284 -8.03 23.35 4.24
C GLU A 284 -6.84 23.53 3.28
N ALA A 285 -5.93 24.44 3.60
CA ALA A 285 -4.75 24.69 2.79
C ALA A 285 -3.84 23.44 2.73
N TRP A 286 -3.72 22.69 3.83
CA TRP A 286 -3.01 21.42 3.85
C TRP A 286 -3.70 20.35 2.98
N LEU A 287 -5.01 20.14 3.13
CA LEU A 287 -5.80 19.19 2.33
C LEU A 287 -5.67 19.48 0.83
N ARG A 288 -5.76 20.75 0.43
CA ARG A 288 -5.66 21.16 -0.98
C ARG A 288 -4.23 21.00 -1.50
N ASP A 289 -3.22 21.46 -0.78
CA ASP A 289 -1.90 21.68 -1.37
C ASP A 289 -0.87 20.58 -1.06
N GLU A 290 -0.92 19.99 0.13
CA GLU A 290 0.18 19.17 0.65
C GLU A 290 -0.23 17.74 0.98
N PHE A 291 -1.48 17.48 1.37
CA PHE A 291 -1.95 16.15 1.76
C PHE A 291 -1.56 15.08 0.75
N PHE A 292 -1.92 15.25 -0.53
CA PHE A 292 -1.69 14.20 -1.53
C PHE A 292 -0.22 14.03 -1.88
N VAL A 293 0.57 15.10 -1.83
CA VAL A 293 2.02 15.05 -2.04
C VAL A 293 2.68 14.22 -0.92
N GLN A 294 2.29 14.49 0.32
CA GLN A 294 2.75 13.75 1.49
C GLN A 294 2.25 12.31 1.46
N HIS A 295 1.00 12.07 1.08
CA HIS A 295 0.41 10.74 0.95
C HIS A 295 1.16 9.90 -0.09
N CYS A 296 1.48 10.48 -1.26
CA CYS A 296 2.31 9.82 -2.28
C CYS A 296 3.71 9.47 -1.74
N LYS A 297 4.31 10.34 -0.92
CA LYS A 297 5.65 10.10 -0.34
C LYS A 297 5.60 9.00 0.72
N LEU A 298 4.66 9.09 1.66
CA LEU A 298 4.49 8.14 2.76
C LEU A 298 4.23 6.73 2.23
N PHE A 299 3.28 6.60 1.31
CA PHE A 299 2.89 5.33 0.71
C PHE A 299 3.67 4.99 -0.58
N LYS A 300 4.94 5.42 -0.67
CA LYS A 300 5.94 4.98 -1.66
C LYS A 300 5.49 5.06 -3.14
N ASN A 301 4.78 6.12 -3.51
CA ASN A 301 4.14 6.29 -4.83
C ASN A 301 3.18 5.14 -5.18
N ARG A 302 2.48 4.61 -4.19
CA ARG A 302 1.31 3.73 -4.33
C ARG A 302 0.16 4.31 -3.48
N PRO A 303 -0.27 5.56 -3.75
CA PRO A 303 -1.33 6.18 -2.97
C PRO A 303 -2.65 5.43 -3.17
N PHE A 304 -3.42 5.26 -2.10
CA PHE A 304 -4.74 4.63 -2.14
C PHE A 304 -5.86 5.59 -1.72
N ILE A 305 -5.49 6.77 -1.20
CA ILE A 305 -6.37 7.94 -1.19
C ILE A 305 -5.95 8.85 -2.34
N TRP A 306 -6.81 8.99 -3.35
CA TRP A 306 -6.53 9.79 -4.54
C TRP A 306 -7.14 11.18 -4.43
N HIS A 307 -6.35 12.19 -4.81
CA HIS A 307 -6.80 13.57 -4.81
C HIS A 307 -7.11 14.01 -6.24
N ILE A 308 -8.40 14.11 -6.54
CA ILE A 308 -8.92 14.55 -7.84
C ILE A 308 -9.33 16.02 -7.74
N TRP A 309 -9.04 16.81 -8.77
CA TRP A 309 -9.36 18.23 -8.78
C TRP A 309 -9.52 18.79 -10.19
N ASP A 310 -10.13 19.96 -10.31
CA ASP A 310 -10.42 20.63 -11.57
C ASP A 310 -9.27 21.52 -12.10
N GLY A 311 -8.13 21.52 -11.40
CA GLY A 311 -6.95 22.34 -11.73
C GLY A 311 -6.95 23.73 -11.12
N ARG A 312 -8.00 24.13 -10.39
CA ARG A 312 -8.08 25.42 -9.70
C ARG A 312 -7.85 25.28 -8.20
N LYS A 313 -7.22 26.29 -7.59
CA LYS A 313 -6.98 26.32 -6.14
C LYS A 313 -8.27 26.51 -5.33
N ASP A 314 -9.17 27.33 -5.86
CA ASP A 314 -10.49 27.69 -5.34
C ASP A 314 -11.63 26.82 -5.91
N GLY A 315 -11.29 25.84 -6.75
CA GLY A 315 -12.25 24.99 -7.46
C GLY A 315 -12.65 23.72 -6.72
N PHE A 316 -13.26 22.82 -7.49
CA PHE A 316 -13.64 21.50 -7.04
C PHE A 316 -12.41 20.65 -6.73
N SER A 317 -12.46 20.01 -5.57
CA SER A 317 -11.39 19.15 -5.12
C SER A 317 -11.92 18.09 -4.18
N VAL A 318 -11.49 16.84 -4.38
CA VAL A 318 -12.04 15.68 -3.66
C VAL A 318 -10.93 14.68 -3.38
N LEU A 319 -10.99 14.07 -2.20
CA LEU A 319 -10.20 12.91 -1.84
C LEU A 319 -11.10 11.68 -1.95
N VAL A 320 -10.62 10.63 -2.64
CA VAL A 320 -11.39 9.40 -2.81
C VAL A 320 -10.60 8.20 -2.33
N ASN A 321 -11.27 7.28 -1.61
CA ASN A 321 -10.70 5.98 -1.31
C ASN A 321 -10.77 5.10 -2.56
N TYR A 322 -9.63 4.81 -3.17
CA TYR A 322 -9.55 4.02 -4.39
C TYR A 322 -10.20 2.64 -4.24
N HIS A 323 -10.11 2.02 -3.07
CA HIS A 323 -10.73 0.71 -2.82
C HIS A 323 -12.26 0.74 -2.87
N ARG A 324 -12.86 1.91 -2.64
CA ARG A 324 -14.31 2.13 -2.70
C ARG A 324 -14.75 2.87 -3.95
N LEU A 325 -13.83 3.30 -4.81
CA LEU A 325 -14.16 3.97 -6.06
C LEU A 325 -14.63 2.94 -7.10
N THR A 326 -15.81 2.38 -6.88
CA THR A 326 -16.50 1.48 -7.83
C THR A 326 -17.03 2.27 -9.02
N LYS A 327 -17.58 1.58 -10.02
CA LYS A 327 -18.33 2.21 -11.11
C LYS A 327 -19.44 3.15 -10.62
N ASP A 328 -20.19 2.70 -9.62
CA ASP A 328 -21.30 3.45 -9.05
C ASP A 328 -20.81 4.66 -8.26
N ASN A 329 -19.74 4.50 -7.46
CA ASN A 329 -19.17 5.62 -6.70
C ASN A 329 -18.47 6.64 -7.61
N LEU A 330 -17.82 6.21 -8.71
CA LEU A 330 -17.33 7.16 -9.72
C LEU A 330 -18.49 7.89 -10.40
N SER A 331 -19.60 7.21 -10.71
CA SER A 331 -20.80 7.85 -11.26
C SER A 331 -21.40 8.85 -10.26
N LYS A 332 -21.46 8.50 -8.97
CA LYS A 332 -21.90 9.38 -7.88
C LYS A 332 -20.99 10.61 -7.77
N LEU A 333 -19.67 10.44 -7.83
CA LEU A 333 -18.72 11.55 -7.86
C LEU A 333 -19.02 12.52 -9.01
N ILE A 334 -19.25 12.01 -10.22
CA ILE A 334 -19.49 12.81 -11.43
C ILE A 334 -20.82 13.56 -11.37
N TYR A 335 -21.91 12.85 -11.07
CA TYR A 335 -23.27 13.37 -11.27
C TYR A 335 -23.88 13.96 -10.00
N THR A 336 -23.49 13.47 -8.83
CA THR A 336 -23.99 13.98 -7.55
C THR A 336 -23.08 15.07 -7.01
N TYR A 337 -21.82 14.76 -6.68
CA TYR A 337 -20.92 15.69 -6.00
C TYR A 337 -20.43 16.82 -6.93
N LEU A 338 -19.78 16.46 -8.04
CA LEU A 338 -19.33 17.44 -9.03
C LEU A 338 -20.52 18.10 -9.74
N GLY A 339 -21.61 17.37 -9.95
CA GLY A 339 -22.85 17.92 -10.47
C GLY A 339 -23.45 19.01 -9.56
N ASP A 340 -23.38 18.85 -8.25
CA ASP A 340 -23.79 19.88 -7.29
C ASP A 340 -22.89 21.10 -7.32
N TRP A 341 -21.57 20.88 -7.33
CA TRP A 341 -20.61 21.97 -7.51
C TRP A 341 -20.85 22.78 -8.79
N ILE A 342 -21.16 22.11 -9.90
CA ILE A 342 -21.49 22.78 -11.17
C ILE A 342 -22.73 23.66 -11.01
N ARG A 343 -23.81 23.16 -10.38
CA ARG A 343 -25.02 23.97 -10.11
C ARG A 343 -24.72 25.19 -9.22
N MET A 344 -23.87 25.02 -8.21
CA MET A 344 -23.40 26.15 -7.39
C MET A 344 -22.64 27.17 -8.23
N CYS A 345 -21.75 26.73 -9.13
CA CYS A 345 -21.03 27.63 -10.05
C CYS A 345 -21.99 28.39 -10.99
N GLU A 346 -23.00 27.72 -11.53
CA GLU A 346 -24.04 28.34 -12.36
C GLU A 346 -24.83 29.40 -11.58
N ALA A 347 -25.15 29.15 -10.31
CA ALA A 347 -25.82 30.11 -9.45
C ALA A 347 -24.95 31.36 -9.21
N LYS A 348 -23.63 31.18 -9.00
CA LYS A 348 -22.67 32.28 -8.86
C LYS A 348 -22.57 33.15 -10.12
N ILE A 349 -22.62 32.54 -11.31
CA ILE A 349 -22.69 33.29 -12.58
C ILE A 349 -23.97 34.13 -12.64
N LYS A 350 -25.13 33.56 -12.26
CA LYS A 350 -26.40 34.30 -12.21
C LYS A 350 -26.38 35.45 -11.20
N ALA A 351 -25.56 35.35 -10.16
CA ALA A 351 -25.34 36.38 -9.16
C ALA A 351 -24.24 37.41 -9.54
N ASP A 352 -23.67 37.31 -10.75
CA ASP A 352 -22.60 38.19 -11.24
C ASP A 352 -21.34 38.18 -10.33
N GLU A 353 -21.06 37.03 -9.70
CA GLU A 353 -19.86 36.85 -8.88
C GLU A 353 -18.60 36.76 -9.75
N SER A 354 -17.59 37.56 -9.41
CA SER A 354 -16.32 37.59 -10.14
C SER A 354 -15.62 36.22 -10.15
N GLY A 355 -15.25 35.73 -11.35
CA GLY A 355 -14.51 34.48 -11.54
C GLY A 355 -15.38 33.23 -11.62
N ALA A 356 -16.71 33.35 -11.54
CA ALA A 356 -17.65 32.24 -11.57
C ALA A 356 -17.63 31.47 -12.91
N GLU A 357 -17.43 32.14 -14.06
CA GLU A 357 -17.31 31.44 -15.35
C GLU A 357 -16.05 30.54 -15.40
N GLY A 358 -14.97 31.00 -14.77
CA GLY A 358 -13.73 30.23 -14.66
C GLY A 358 -13.88 28.98 -13.80
N LEU A 359 -14.66 29.06 -12.72
CA LEU A 359 -15.01 27.90 -11.89
C LEU A 359 -15.88 26.90 -12.65
N LEU A 360 -16.93 27.38 -13.33
CA LEU A 360 -17.82 26.52 -14.11
C LEU A 360 -17.06 25.81 -15.25
N SER A 361 -16.21 26.54 -15.99
CA SER A 361 -15.42 25.98 -17.07
C SER A 361 -14.46 24.87 -16.59
N ALA A 362 -13.80 25.08 -15.45
CA ALA A 362 -12.92 24.07 -14.87
C ALA A 362 -13.69 22.82 -14.42
N ALA A 363 -14.82 23.01 -13.74
CA ALA A 363 -15.67 21.92 -13.28
C ALA A 363 -16.24 21.08 -14.43
N LEU A 364 -16.69 21.71 -15.51
CA LEU A 364 -17.20 21.01 -16.71
C LEU A 364 -16.09 20.20 -17.40
N LYS A 365 -14.87 20.74 -17.52
CA LYS A 365 -13.72 20.01 -18.07
C LYS A 365 -13.34 18.80 -17.22
N LEU A 366 -13.39 18.94 -15.89
CA LEU A 366 -13.18 17.80 -15.00
C LEU A 366 -14.26 16.73 -15.21
N LYS A 367 -15.53 17.15 -15.31
CA LYS A 367 -16.66 16.24 -15.54
C LYS A 367 -16.46 15.42 -16.81
N GLU A 368 -16.14 16.07 -17.93
CA GLU A 368 -15.88 15.42 -19.22
C GLU A 368 -14.78 14.35 -19.11
N LYS A 369 -13.66 14.68 -18.45
CA LYS A 369 -12.56 13.74 -18.24
C LYS A 369 -12.96 12.55 -17.36
N LEU A 370 -13.72 12.77 -16.30
CA LEU A 370 -14.20 11.69 -15.43
C LEU A 370 -15.24 10.80 -16.13
N GLU A 371 -16.10 11.36 -16.98
CA GLU A 371 -17.02 10.60 -17.83
C GLU A 371 -16.25 9.73 -18.84
N ALA A 372 -15.16 10.24 -19.41
CA ALA A 372 -14.28 9.47 -20.29
C ALA A 372 -13.58 8.31 -19.56
N ILE A 373 -13.15 8.51 -18.30
CA ILE A 373 -12.62 7.43 -17.46
C ILE A 373 -13.71 6.41 -17.12
N LEU A 374 -14.91 6.86 -16.76
CA LEU A 374 -16.05 6.00 -16.45
C LEU A 374 -16.40 5.10 -17.65
N ALA A 375 -16.42 5.68 -18.85
CA ALA A 375 -16.60 4.96 -20.10
C ALA A 375 -15.45 3.98 -20.36
N GLY A 376 -14.20 4.40 -20.10
CA GLY A 376 -12.98 3.61 -20.20
C GLY A 376 -12.65 3.15 -21.62
N GLU A 377 -12.85 4.02 -22.60
CA GLU A 377 -12.27 3.89 -23.94
C GLU A 377 -10.82 4.40 -23.95
N VAL A 378 -10.07 4.15 -25.02
CA VAL A 378 -8.70 4.68 -25.21
C VAL A 378 -8.71 6.21 -25.09
N PRO A 379 -7.80 6.83 -24.31
CA PRO A 379 -6.65 6.26 -23.60
C PRO A 379 -6.91 5.91 -22.11
N TYR A 380 -8.16 5.88 -21.67
CA TYR A 380 -8.56 5.75 -20.27
C TYR A 380 -8.97 4.33 -19.86
N ASP A 381 -8.80 3.32 -20.71
CA ASP A 381 -9.05 1.93 -20.31
C ASP A 381 -7.93 1.38 -19.40
N ILE A 382 -8.33 0.49 -18.49
CA ILE A 382 -7.39 -0.30 -17.71
C ILE A 382 -6.97 -1.51 -18.57
N PHE A 383 -5.66 -1.66 -18.75
CA PHE A 383 -5.04 -2.78 -19.44
C PHE A 383 -4.11 -3.54 -18.49
N VAL A 384 -4.34 -4.85 -18.42
CA VAL A 384 -3.60 -5.76 -17.53
C VAL A 384 -3.03 -6.89 -18.36
N ARG A 385 -1.76 -6.78 -18.73
CA ARG A 385 -1.14 -7.68 -19.71
C ARG A 385 -1.25 -9.17 -19.35
N TRP A 386 -1.22 -9.52 -18.07
CA TRP A 386 -1.27 -10.91 -17.59
C TRP A 386 -2.68 -11.51 -17.47
N LYS A 387 -3.71 -10.76 -17.86
CA LYS A 387 -5.10 -11.26 -17.88
C LYS A 387 -5.53 -11.65 -19.29
N PRO A 388 -6.33 -12.72 -19.43
CA PRO A 388 -7.12 -12.97 -20.63
C PRO A 388 -7.95 -11.75 -21.06
N ILE A 389 -8.28 -11.64 -22.34
CA ILE A 389 -9.03 -10.51 -22.91
C ILE A 389 -10.42 -10.41 -22.26
N ASP A 390 -11.06 -11.53 -21.98
CA ASP A 390 -12.36 -11.60 -21.32
C ASP A 390 -12.34 -11.18 -19.84
N GLN A 391 -11.17 -11.24 -19.20
CA GLN A 391 -10.98 -10.81 -17.80
C GLN A 391 -10.48 -9.36 -17.69
N GLN A 392 -10.23 -8.68 -18.82
CA GLN A 392 -9.89 -7.26 -18.80
C GLN A 392 -11.07 -6.42 -18.29
N PRO A 393 -10.82 -5.36 -17.51
CA PRO A 393 -11.85 -4.40 -17.11
C PRO A 393 -12.57 -3.76 -18.31
N ILE A 394 -13.89 -3.58 -18.20
CA ILE A 394 -14.72 -2.89 -19.19
C ILE A 394 -15.25 -1.60 -18.57
N GLY A 395 -14.80 -0.46 -19.09
CA GLY A 395 -15.01 0.83 -18.44
C GLY A 395 -14.27 0.93 -17.11
N TRP A 396 -14.77 1.77 -16.23
CA TRP A 396 -14.28 1.81 -14.85
C TRP A 396 -14.85 0.64 -14.03
N ASP A 397 -14.05 -0.41 -13.92
CA ASP A 397 -14.31 -1.62 -13.12
C ASP A 397 -12.97 -2.25 -12.69
N PRO A 398 -12.17 -1.55 -11.85
CA PRO A 398 -10.83 -1.98 -11.52
C PRO A 398 -10.84 -3.27 -10.69
N ASP A 399 -9.98 -4.23 -11.02
CA ASP A 399 -9.67 -5.34 -10.11
C ASP A 399 -8.54 -4.92 -9.18
N LEU A 400 -8.83 -4.88 -7.88
CA LEU A 400 -7.85 -4.45 -6.87
C LEU A 400 -6.61 -5.38 -6.83
N ASN A 401 -6.73 -6.63 -7.28
CA ASN A 401 -5.60 -7.57 -7.40
C ASN A 401 -4.60 -7.20 -8.51
N ASP A 402 -4.88 -6.18 -9.33
CA ASP A 402 -3.93 -5.60 -10.27
C ASP A 402 -3.09 -4.46 -9.68
N GLY A 403 -3.44 -4.03 -8.46
CA GLY A 403 -2.71 -3.05 -7.66
C GLY A 403 -2.95 -1.62 -8.12
N VAL A 404 -2.53 -0.66 -7.27
CA VAL A 404 -2.67 0.77 -7.55
C VAL A 404 -1.94 1.14 -8.84
N ARG A 405 -0.81 0.49 -9.11
CA ARG A 405 0.04 0.75 -10.29
C ARG A 405 -0.75 0.75 -11.60
N LEU A 406 -1.62 -0.23 -11.82
CA LEU A 406 -2.37 -0.34 -13.07
C LEU A 406 -3.68 0.46 -13.01
N ASN A 407 -4.35 0.45 -11.86
CA ASN A 407 -5.68 1.03 -11.74
C ASN A 407 -5.69 2.56 -11.66
N ILE A 408 -4.59 3.20 -11.26
CA ILE A 408 -4.46 4.67 -11.25
C ILE A 408 -4.19 5.27 -12.64
N ARG A 409 -3.81 4.44 -13.63
CA ARG A 409 -3.38 4.90 -14.97
C ARG A 409 -4.40 5.83 -15.64
N PRO A 410 -5.71 5.52 -15.72
CA PRO A 410 -6.69 6.39 -16.38
C PRO A 410 -6.71 7.82 -15.81
N PHE A 411 -6.57 7.95 -14.49
CA PHE A 411 -6.56 9.25 -13.80
C PHE A 411 -5.25 10.02 -14.04
N MET A 412 -4.13 9.31 -14.19
CA MET A 412 -2.85 9.91 -14.55
C MET A 412 -2.84 10.39 -16.00
N GLU A 413 -3.39 9.61 -16.93
CA GLU A 413 -3.53 9.96 -18.35
C GLU A 413 -4.49 11.15 -18.54
N ALA A 414 -5.59 11.19 -17.80
CA ALA A 414 -6.54 12.30 -17.84
C ALA A 414 -6.02 13.60 -17.21
N ASP A 415 -4.89 13.54 -16.48
CA ASP A 415 -4.30 14.69 -15.78
C ASP A 415 -5.28 15.35 -14.80
N VAL A 416 -6.00 14.52 -14.02
CA VAL A 416 -7.01 14.98 -13.03
C VAL A 416 -6.55 14.83 -11.59
N LEU A 417 -5.35 14.28 -11.36
CA LEU A 417 -4.78 14.13 -10.03
C LEU A 417 -4.03 15.39 -9.60
N ARG A 418 -4.11 15.74 -8.31
CA ARG A 418 -3.42 16.92 -7.76
C ARG A 418 -1.90 16.87 -7.93
N LYS A 419 -1.34 15.66 -7.88
CA LYS A 419 0.08 15.38 -8.12
C LYS A 419 0.19 14.05 -8.86
N LYS A 420 0.96 13.98 -9.94
CA LYS A 420 1.30 12.69 -10.57
C LYS A 420 2.27 11.92 -9.67
N PRO A 421 1.89 10.76 -9.10
CA PRO A 421 2.82 9.90 -8.39
C PRO A 421 3.85 9.34 -9.38
N ASN A 422 5.05 9.01 -8.90
CA ASN A 422 6.10 8.44 -9.75
C ASN A 422 5.84 6.93 -9.98
N ILE A 423 4.82 6.63 -10.77
CA ILE A 423 4.42 5.27 -11.16
C ILE A 423 4.74 5.07 -12.64
N LYS A 424 5.28 3.90 -12.97
CA LYS A 424 5.63 3.52 -14.35
C LYS A 424 4.94 2.20 -14.71
N TRP A 425 4.24 2.17 -15.85
CA TRP A 425 3.55 0.97 -16.39
C TRP A 425 4.03 0.55 -17.78
N GLY A 426 5.14 1.11 -18.29
CA GLY A 426 5.72 0.70 -19.57
C GLY A 426 6.29 -0.73 -19.57
N THR A 427 7.56 -0.87 -19.94
CA THR A 427 8.20 -2.18 -20.05
C THR A 427 8.61 -2.77 -18.70
N ASP A 428 8.11 -3.97 -18.41
CA ASP A 428 8.54 -4.81 -17.29
C ASP A 428 9.72 -5.71 -17.67
N ARG A 429 10.56 -6.06 -16.68
CA ARG A 429 11.67 -7.01 -16.85
C ARG A 429 11.18 -8.46 -16.83
N GLY A 430 11.95 -9.37 -17.41
CA GLY A 430 11.69 -10.81 -17.37
C GLY A 430 10.86 -11.32 -18.55
N LYS A 431 10.36 -12.55 -18.46
CA LYS A 431 9.57 -13.23 -19.50
C LYS A 431 8.21 -13.66 -18.96
N ASN A 432 7.22 -13.74 -19.84
CA ASN A 432 5.91 -14.24 -19.47
C ASN A 432 5.91 -15.77 -19.36
N PRO A 433 5.05 -16.35 -18.50
CA PRO A 433 4.82 -17.79 -18.50
C PRO A 433 4.52 -18.30 -19.92
N PRO A 434 5.22 -19.35 -20.37
CA PRO A 434 4.97 -19.95 -21.68
C PRO A 434 3.61 -20.66 -21.71
N ASN A 435 3.18 -21.08 -22.90
CA ASN A 435 2.00 -21.94 -23.10
C ASN A 435 0.66 -21.32 -22.68
N LYS A 436 0.48 -20.02 -22.89
CA LYS A 436 -0.86 -19.40 -22.86
C LYS A 436 -1.57 -19.56 -24.19
N ASP A 437 -2.89 -19.69 -24.11
CA ASP A 437 -3.78 -19.72 -25.27
C ASP A 437 -3.75 -18.35 -25.97
N LYS A 438 -3.28 -18.34 -27.23
CA LYS A 438 -3.16 -17.13 -28.04
C LYS A 438 -4.51 -16.50 -28.39
N GLU A 439 -5.59 -17.27 -28.35
CA GLU A 439 -6.93 -16.74 -28.57
C GLU A 439 -7.51 -16.06 -27.33
N LYS A 440 -7.07 -16.46 -26.13
CA LYS A 440 -7.59 -15.92 -24.87
C LYS A 440 -6.80 -14.74 -24.35
N PHE A 441 -5.50 -14.66 -24.65
CA PHE A 441 -4.62 -13.62 -24.12
C PHE A 441 -4.34 -12.51 -25.14
N PRO A 442 -4.12 -11.27 -24.68
CA PRO A 442 -3.77 -10.18 -25.58
C PRO A 442 -2.46 -10.47 -26.34
N PRO A 443 -2.32 -10.05 -27.61
CA PRO A 443 -1.09 -10.24 -28.38
C PRO A 443 0.18 -9.74 -27.66
N GLN A 444 0.03 -8.68 -26.87
CA GLN A 444 1.05 -8.07 -26.01
C GLN A 444 1.58 -9.02 -24.92
N TYR A 445 0.85 -10.09 -24.59
CA TYR A 445 1.35 -11.14 -23.71
C TYR A 445 2.46 -11.97 -24.39
N PHE A 446 2.41 -12.12 -25.71
CA PHE A 446 3.33 -12.96 -26.48
C PHE A 446 4.50 -12.18 -27.08
N SER A 447 4.55 -10.87 -26.90
CA SER A 447 5.68 -10.06 -27.37
C SER A 447 6.94 -10.31 -26.54
N GLU A 448 8.11 -10.16 -27.17
CA GLU A 448 9.41 -10.23 -26.49
C GLU A 448 9.53 -9.19 -25.37
N ILE A 449 8.84 -8.06 -25.53
CA ILE A 449 8.80 -6.94 -24.59
C ILE A 449 7.52 -7.05 -23.76
N ARG A 450 7.65 -7.07 -22.43
CA ARG A 450 6.51 -7.03 -21.50
C ARG A 450 6.00 -5.61 -21.32
N ASN A 451 5.28 -5.08 -22.30
CA ASN A 451 4.76 -3.71 -22.26
C ASN A 451 3.34 -3.65 -21.69
N ASN A 452 3.10 -2.86 -20.64
CA ASN A 452 1.75 -2.61 -20.10
C ASN A 452 1.17 -1.24 -20.50
N ASP A 453 1.87 -0.47 -21.33
CA ASP A 453 1.37 0.79 -21.92
C ASP A 453 0.68 0.51 -23.26
N LYS A 454 -0.40 -0.27 -23.17
CA LYS A 454 -1.21 -0.73 -24.31
C LYS A 454 -2.68 -0.66 -23.92
N HIS A 455 -3.54 -0.81 -24.91
CA HIS A 455 -4.98 -0.65 -24.80
C HIS A 455 -5.68 -1.73 -25.61
N ILE A 456 -6.86 -2.12 -25.16
CA ILE A 456 -7.78 -3.03 -25.88
C ILE A 456 -9.13 -2.32 -25.91
N SER A 457 -9.77 -2.27 -27.07
CA SER A 457 -11.07 -1.60 -27.21
C SER A 457 -12.14 -2.28 -26.36
N LEU A 458 -13.15 -1.53 -25.91
CA LEU A 458 -14.26 -2.12 -25.16
C LEU A 458 -15.02 -3.16 -25.99
N GLU A 459 -15.13 -2.95 -27.31
CA GLU A 459 -15.77 -3.89 -28.22
C GLU A 459 -15.05 -5.25 -28.24
N GLU A 460 -13.72 -5.25 -28.32
CA GLU A 460 -12.91 -6.48 -28.27
C GLU A 460 -13.10 -7.21 -26.93
N LYS A 461 -13.08 -6.49 -25.80
CA LYS A 461 -13.31 -7.06 -24.46
C LYS A 461 -14.71 -7.68 -24.36
N ARG A 462 -15.75 -7.00 -24.87
CA ARG A 462 -17.14 -7.51 -24.88
C ARG A 462 -17.29 -8.77 -25.73
N LYS A 463 -16.76 -8.76 -26.96
CA LYS A 463 -16.78 -9.92 -27.86
C LYS A 463 -16.09 -11.14 -27.23
N ALA A 464 -14.97 -10.94 -26.54
CA ALA A 464 -14.28 -12.02 -25.84
C ALA A 464 -15.13 -12.63 -24.70
N ARG A 465 -15.79 -11.79 -23.89
CA ARG A 465 -16.71 -12.25 -22.83
C ARG A 465 -17.94 -12.97 -23.39
N GLU A 466 -18.49 -12.51 -24.52
CA GLU A 466 -19.64 -13.15 -25.17
C GLU A 466 -19.29 -14.53 -25.73
N LYS A 467 -18.15 -14.67 -26.40
CA LYS A 467 -17.65 -15.96 -26.92
C LYS A 467 -17.56 -17.03 -25.81
N LEU A 468 -17.18 -16.64 -24.59
CA LEU A 468 -17.15 -17.54 -23.44
C LEU A 468 -18.51 -18.02 -22.97
N LYS A 469 -19.54 -17.15 -23.00
CA LYS A 469 -20.91 -17.52 -22.62
C LYS A 469 -21.53 -18.53 -23.59
N THR A 470 -21.05 -18.57 -24.84
CA THR A 470 -21.56 -19.46 -25.89
C THR A 470 -20.82 -20.80 -25.99
N LEU A 471 -19.77 -21.03 -25.20
CA LEU A 471 -19.08 -22.33 -25.15
C LEU A 471 -19.89 -23.33 -24.30
N PRO A 472 -20.19 -24.55 -24.80
CA PRO A 472 -20.85 -25.58 -24.00
C PRO A 472 -19.97 -25.94 -22.79
N SER A 473 -20.63 -26.05 -21.62
CA SER A 473 -20.06 -26.31 -20.30
C SER A 473 -19.26 -27.60 -20.20
#